data_AF-A0A3S1TH11-F1
#
_entry.id   AF-A0A3S1TH11-F1
#
_cell.length_a   1.000
_cell.length_b   1.000
_cell.length_c   1.000
_cell.angle_alpha   90.00
_cell.angle_beta   90.00
_cell.angle_gamma   90.00
#
_symmetry.space_group_name_H-M   'P 1'
#
loop_
_entity.id
_entity.type
_entity.pdbx_description
1 polymer ?
#
loop_
_entity_poly.entity_id
_entity_poly.type
_entity_poly.pdbx_seq_one_letter_code
_entity_poly.pdbx_strand_id
1 'polypeptide(L)'
;LWAHLREAGQALDAVVIGLEALMILRAEKGFIVIGKDTDGTTLPHDLGVHGPRAKRKTEFVGRRSLFTEEASRDNRMQLVGLAVPQGEAPLPTGAHGIKRIDGRLHSQGFVTSSYQSPTLGRPVALGLIERGATRHGETIDIQHLGKISKATITAPCAFDPAGDRLHA
;
A
#
# COMPACT_ATOMS: atom_id res chain seq x y z
N LEU A 1 -14.51 4.75 -31.15
CA LEU A 1 -14.30 5.40 -29.83
C LEU A 1 -12.82 5.64 -29.51
N TRP A 2 -11.98 4.62 -29.33
CA TRP A 2 -10.55 4.79 -29.00
C TRP A 2 -9.80 5.78 -29.91
N ALA A 3 -9.94 5.63 -31.24
CA ALA A 3 -9.31 6.54 -32.20
C ALA A 3 -9.81 8.00 -32.04
N HIS A 4 -11.11 8.20 -31.79
CA HIS A 4 -11.69 9.52 -31.61
C HIS A 4 -11.21 10.19 -30.31
N LEU A 5 -11.08 9.43 -29.21
CA LEU A 5 -10.52 9.95 -27.96
C LEU A 5 -9.07 10.37 -28.13
N ARG A 6 -8.27 9.58 -28.87
CA ARG A 6 -6.88 9.93 -29.17
C ARG A 6 -6.75 11.18 -30.04
N GLU A 7 -7.63 11.35 -31.02
CA GLU A 7 -7.67 12.53 -31.88
C GLU A 7 -8.06 13.78 -31.08
N ALA A 8 -9.19 13.73 -30.35
CA ALA A 8 -9.65 14.85 -29.53
C ALA A 8 -8.65 15.24 -28.43
N GLY A 9 -7.93 14.26 -27.86
CA GLY A 9 -6.95 14.47 -26.81
C GLY A 9 -5.68 15.21 -27.26
N GLN A 10 -5.41 15.31 -28.57
CA GLN A 10 -4.23 16.03 -29.08
C GLN A 10 -4.21 17.49 -28.65
N ALA A 11 -5.38 18.15 -28.59
CA ALA A 11 -5.51 19.54 -28.15
C ALA A 11 -5.25 19.74 -26.64
N LEU A 12 -5.13 18.66 -25.86
CA LEU A 12 -4.93 18.66 -24.41
C LEU A 12 -3.60 18.01 -24.00
N ASP A 13 -2.71 17.75 -24.97
CA ASP A 13 -1.47 16.99 -24.76
C ASP A 13 -1.71 15.63 -24.07
N ALA A 14 -2.85 14.99 -24.37
CA ALA A 14 -3.22 13.74 -23.75
C ALA A 14 -2.25 12.62 -24.14
N VAL A 15 -1.82 11.84 -23.15
CA VAL A 15 -0.91 10.71 -23.33
C VAL A 15 -1.61 9.39 -23.10
N VAL A 16 -1.17 8.35 -23.83
CA VAL A 16 -1.61 6.97 -23.57
C VAL A 16 -0.80 6.40 -22.42
N ILE A 17 -1.48 5.84 -21.44
CA ILE A 17 -0.85 5.13 -20.32
C ILE A 17 -1.12 3.63 -20.41
N GLY A 18 -0.13 2.85 -20.02
CA GLY A 18 -0.24 1.40 -19.87
C GLY A 18 -0.49 0.98 -18.42
N LEU A 19 -0.45 -0.33 -18.20
CA LEU A 19 -0.65 -0.92 -16.87
C LEU A 19 0.37 -0.40 -15.85
N GLU A 20 1.66 -0.36 -16.18
CA GLU A 20 2.70 0.07 -15.23
C GLU A 20 2.50 1.51 -14.75
N ALA A 21 2.16 2.43 -15.66
CA ALA A 21 1.84 3.81 -15.29
C ALA A 21 0.62 3.87 -14.35
N LEU A 22 -0.44 3.10 -14.63
CA LEU A 22 -1.59 2.98 -13.74
C LEU A 22 -1.21 2.42 -12.36
N MET A 23 -0.31 1.44 -12.32
CA MET A 23 0.18 0.85 -11.07
C MET A 23 0.96 1.82 -10.20
N ILE A 24 1.68 2.77 -10.81
CA ILE A 24 2.34 3.88 -10.10
C ILE A 24 1.28 4.85 -9.55
N LEU A 25 0.39 5.36 -10.40
CA LEU A 25 -0.62 6.36 -10.03
C LEU A 25 -1.51 5.88 -8.87
N ARG A 26 -1.95 4.62 -8.91
CA ARG A 26 -2.77 4.05 -7.83
C ARG A 26 -1.95 3.89 -6.54
N ALA A 27 -0.66 3.54 -6.62
CA ALA A 27 0.19 3.37 -5.46
C ALA A 27 0.49 4.72 -4.79
N GLU A 28 0.64 5.79 -5.56
CA GLU A 28 0.74 7.17 -5.05
C GLU A 28 -0.47 7.55 -4.19
N LYS A 29 -1.69 7.12 -4.58
CA LYS A 29 -2.93 7.30 -3.80
C LYS A 29 -3.13 6.27 -2.69
N GLY A 30 -2.27 5.27 -2.55
CA GLY A 30 -2.44 4.18 -1.58
C GLY A 30 -3.59 3.23 -1.92
N PHE A 31 -4.03 3.17 -3.17
CA PHE A 31 -5.06 2.23 -3.60
C PHE A 31 -4.48 0.82 -3.77
N ILE A 32 -5.24 -0.17 -3.32
CA ILE A 32 -4.87 -1.58 -3.38
C ILE A 32 -5.13 -2.18 -4.77
N VAL A 33 -4.41 -3.24 -5.08
CA VAL A 33 -4.71 -4.19 -6.14
C VAL A 33 -4.97 -5.55 -5.52
N ILE A 34 -6.16 -6.09 -5.75
CA ILE A 34 -6.53 -7.42 -5.25
C ILE A 34 -5.60 -8.48 -5.87
N GLY A 35 -5.09 -9.36 -5.02
CA GLY A 35 -4.09 -10.37 -5.38
C GLY A 35 -2.64 -9.87 -5.35
N LYS A 36 -2.42 -8.56 -5.16
CA LYS A 36 -1.07 -7.98 -4.98
C LYS A 36 -0.89 -7.39 -3.58
N ASP A 37 -1.82 -6.53 -3.16
CA ASP A 37 -1.86 -5.95 -1.81
C ASP A 37 -2.81 -6.71 -0.88
N THR A 38 -3.31 -7.87 -1.33
CA THR A 38 -4.14 -8.80 -0.57
C THR A 38 -3.72 -10.23 -0.88
N ASP A 39 -3.75 -11.12 0.11
CA ASP A 39 -3.24 -12.50 -0.02
C ASP A 39 -4.24 -13.60 0.43
N GLY A 40 -5.53 -13.26 0.48
CA GLY A 40 -6.58 -14.17 0.95
C GLY A 40 -6.70 -14.26 2.48
N THR A 41 -5.71 -13.77 3.22
CA THR A 41 -5.77 -13.63 4.69
C THR A 41 -6.09 -12.19 5.13
N THR A 42 -5.95 -11.24 4.20
CA THR A 42 -6.22 -9.81 4.40
C THR A 42 -7.72 -9.53 4.56
N LEU A 43 -8.08 -8.82 5.63
CA LEU A 43 -9.46 -8.39 5.89
C LEU A 43 -9.65 -6.90 5.55
N PRO A 44 -10.88 -6.42 5.30
CA PRO A 44 -11.11 -5.02 4.96
C PRO A 44 -10.51 -4.01 5.95
N HIS A 45 -10.60 -4.29 7.26
CA HIS A 45 -10.04 -3.40 8.29
C HIS A 45 -8.50 -3.42 8.34
N ASP A 46 -7.85 -4.46 7.81
CA ASP A 46 -6.39 -4.47 7.64
C ASP A 46 -5.98 -3.44 6.59
N LEU A 47 -6.87 -3.11 5.65
CA LEU A 47 -6.66 -2.13 4.56
C LEU A 47 -7.15 -0.72 4.93
N GLY A 48 -7.50 -0.47 6.19
CA GLY A 48 -8.12 0.78 6.64
C GLY A 48 -9.61 0.92 6.24
N VAL A 49 -10.23 -0.12 5.67
CA VAL A 49 -11.64 -0.12 5.26
C VAL A 49 -12.51 -0.66 6.39
N HIS A 50 -12.85 0.20 7.34
CA HIS A 50 -13.63 -0.19 8.54
C HIS A 50 -15.15 -0.25 8.31
N GLY A 51 -15.66 0.32 7.21
CA GLY A 51 -17.10 0.42 6.94
C GLY A 51 -17.90 -0.89 7.09
N PRO A 52 -17.46 -2.01 6.48
CA PRO A 52 -18.14 -3.30 6.61
C PRO A 52 -18.28 -3.80 8.06
N ARG A 53 -17.31 -3.50 8.92
CA ARG A 53 -17.31 -3.90 10.33
C ARG A 53 -18.07 -2.90 11.22
N ALA A 54 -17.87 -1.61 11.01
CA ALA A 54 -18.30 -0.55 11.92
C ALA A 54 -19.67 0.06 11.58
N LYS A 55 -20.04 0.13 10.30
CA LYS A 55 -21.23 0.88 9.83
C LYS A 55 -22.34 -0.02 9.31
N ARG A 56 -21.99 -1.17 8.71
CA ARG A 56 -22.96 -2.06 8.07
C ARG A 56 -23.66 -2.94 9.10
N LYS A 57 -24.98 -2.78 9.23
CA LYS A 57 -25.84 -3.54 10.16
C LYS A 57 -26.55 -4.74 9.51
N THR A 58 -26.70 -4.73 8.19
CA THR A 58 -27.34 -5.82 7.45
C THR A 58 -26.41 -7.02 7.31
N GLU A 59 -26.99 -8.21 7.15
CA GLU A 59 -26.23 -9.43 6.88
C GLU A 59 -25.63 -9.42 5.46
N PHE A 60 -24.43 -9.98 5.33
CA PHE A 60 -23.72 -10.13 4.06
C PHE A 60 -22.67 -11.25 4.14
N VAL A 61 -22.29 -11.77 2.99
CA VAL A 61 -21.26 -12.82 2.88
C VAL A 61 -19.95 -12.35 3.51
N GLY A 62 -19.43 -13.13 4.45
CA GLY A 62 -18.18 -12.81 5.18
C GLY A 62 -18.36 -11.98 6.44
N ARG A 63 -19.57 -11.47 6.74
CA ARG A 63 -19.82 -10.63 7.92
C ARG A 63 -19.36 -11.28 9.22
N ARG A 64 -19.77 -12.53 9.48
CA ARG A 64 -19.39 -13.29 10.69
C ARG A 64 -17.87 -13.34 10.88
N SER A 65 -17.12 -13.52 9.80
CA SER A 65 -15.66 -13.66 9.84
C SER A 65 -14.95 -12.37 10.26
N LEU A 66 -15.58 -11.20 10.15
CA LEU A 66 -15.00 -9.92 10.60
C LEU A 66 -14.98 -9.74 12.13
N PHE A 67 -15.63 -10.64 12.87
CA PHE A 67 -15.80 -10.55 14.33
C PHE A 67 -15.21 -11.77 15.07
N THR A 68 -14.42 -12.60 14.40
CA THR A 68 -13.70 -13.69 15.05
C THR A 68 -12.54 -13.14 15.91
N GLU A 69 -12.04 -13.97 16.81
CA GLU A 69 -10.82 -13.69 17.57
C GLU A 69 -9.65 -13.39 16.63
N GLU A 70 -9.50 -14.22 15.59
CA GLU A 70 -8.51 -14.07 14.53
C GLU A 70 -8.58 -12.69 13.82
N ALA A 71 -9.79 -12.24 13.51
CA ALA A 71 -10.02 -10.93 12.90
C ALA A 71 -9.79 -9.75 13.87
N SER A 72 -9.75 -10.03 15.17
CA SER A 72 -9.57 -9.03 16.24
C SER A 72 -8.19 -9.05 16.87
N ARG A 73 -7.27 -9.89 16.37
CA ARG A 73 -5.86 -9.86 16.80
C ARG A 73 -5.27 -8.46 16.66
N ASP A 74 -4.52 -8.03 17.66
CA ASP A 74 -3.88 -6.72 17.70
C ASP A 74 -2.67 -6.64 16.76
N ASN A 75 -2.08 -7.78 16.42
CA ASN A 75 -0.88 -7.92 15.61
C ASN A 75 -1.13 -8.23 14.12
N ARG A 76 -2.34 -7.99 13.61
CA ARG A 76 -2.62 -8.17 12.18
C ARG A 76 -1.74 -7.28 11.32
N MET A 77 -1.38 -7.78 10.14
CA MET A 77 -0.72 -6.97 9.13
C MET A 77 -1.70 -5.95 8.57
N GLN A 78 -1.27 -4.70 8.49
CA GLN A 78 -2.09 -3.57 8.06
C GLN A 78 -1.43 -2.84 6.90
N LEU A 79 -2.23 -2.36 5.97
CA LEU A 79 -1.76 -1.58 4.83
C LEU A 79 -1.17 -0.25 5.30
N VAL A 80 0.08 -0.03 4.93
CA VAL A 80 0.83 1.20 5.22
C VAL A 80 1.60 1.66 3.98
N GLY A 81 1.99 2.93 4.00
CA GLY A 81 3.05 3.43 3.14
C GLY A 81 4.43 3.11 3.74
N LEU A 82 5.41 2.94 2.87
CA LEU A 82 6.81 2.72 3.24
C LEU A 82 7.67 3.80 2.56
N ALA A 83 8.01 4.84 3.32
CA ALA A 83 8.84 5.93 2.83
C ALA A 83 10.30 5.51 2.83
N VAL A 84 10.88 5.48 1.63
CA VAL A 84 12.29 5.17 1.40
C VAL A 84 13.14 6.43 1.67
N PRO A 85 14.33 6.30 2.28
CA PRO A 85 15.26 7.42 2.45
C PRO A 85 15.58 8.13 1.13
N GLN A 86 15.90 9.43 1.21
CA GLN A 86 16.21 10.23 0.04
C GLN A 86 17.44 9.67 -0.72
N GLY A 87 17.33 9.58 -2.04
CA GLY A 87 18.41 9.10 -2.92
C GLY A 87 18.51 7.58 -3.06
N GLU A 88 17.74 6.82 -2.29
CA GLU A 88 17.68 5.37 -2.38
C GLU A 88 16.71 4.89 -3.49
N ALA A 89 16.95 3.68 -3.98
CA ALA A 89 16.09 3.04 -4.98
C ALA A 89 14.78 2.51 -4.37
N PRO A 90 13.74 2.26 -5.19
CA PRO A 90 12.53 1.60 -4.72
C PRO A 90 12.81 0.26 -4.03
N LEU A 91 12.06 -0.01 -2.95
CA LEU A 91 12.16 -1.28 -2.22
C LEU A 91 11.80 -2.45 -3.15
N PRO A 92 12.49 -3.59 -3.09
CA PRO A 92 12.07 -4.77 -3.83
C PRO A 92 10.68 -5.23 -3.40
N THR A 93 9.79 -5.52 -4.35
CA THR A 93 8.50 -6.14 -4.04
C THR A 93 8.73 -7.53 -3.44
N GLY A 94 8.01 -7.87 -2.36
CA GLY A 94 8.22 -9.08 -1.58
C GLY A 94 9.38 -8.99 -0.58
N ALA A 95 10.06 -7.84 -0.46
CA ALA A 95 11.01 -7.63 0.63
C ALA A 95 10.28 -7.62 1.98
N HIS A 96 10.93 -8.13 3.02
CA HIS A 96 10.33 -8.27 4.34
C HIS A 96 10.78 -7.18 5.29
N GLY A 97 9.83 -6.58 6.02
CA GLY A 97 10.17 -5.83 7.22
C GLY A 97 10.67 -6.80 8.26
N ILE A 98 11.82 -6.53 8.87
CA ILE A 98 12.45 -7.43 9.83
C ILE A 98 12.62 -6.79 11.20
N LYS A 99 12.51 -7.61 12.25
CA LYS A 99 12.80 -7.24 13.64
C LYS A 99 13.52 -8.39 14.34
N ARG A 100 14.48 -8.08 15.21
CA ARG A 100 15.07 -9.08 16.11
C ARG A 100 14.24 -9.22 17.37
N ILE A 101 13.83 -10.45 17.68
CA ILE A 101 13.13 -10.83 18.92
C ILE A 101 13.87 -12.05 19.45
N ASP A 102 14.33 -11.98 20.72
CA ASP A 102 15.08 -13.05 21.38
C ASP A 102 16.26 -13.60 20.54
N GLY A 103 16.98 -12.69 19.88
CA GLY A 103 18.13 -12.99 19.03
C GLY A 103 17.78 -13.55 17.64
N ARG A 104 16.51 -13.92 17.39
CA ARG A 104 16.03 -14.45 16.11
C ARG A 104 15.48 -13.35 15.22
N LEU A 105 15.59 -13.54 13.91
CA LEU A 105 15.05 -12.61 12.93
C LEU A 105 13.59 -12.97 12.63
N HIS A 106 12.69 -12.02 12.83
CA HIS A 106 11.26 -12.18 12.58
C HIS A 106 10.84 -11.24 11.45
N SER A 107 10.07 -11.77 10.50
CA SER A 107 9.33 -10.95 9.55
C SER A 107 8.16 -10.30 10.28
N GLN A 108 8.02 -8.99 10.16
CA GLN A 108 6.90 -8.20 10.65
C GLN A 108 5.99 -7.73 9.52
N GLY A 109 6.10 -8.35 8.34
CA GLY A 109 5.32 -8.01 7.15
C GLY A 109 6.19 -7.88 5.89
N PHE A 110 5.59 -7.43 4.80
CA PHE A 110 6.25 -7.39 3.50
C PHE A 110 5.81 -6.23 2.62
N VAL A 111 6.68 -5.85 1.69
CA VAL A 111 6.43 -4.85 0.64
C VAL A 111 5.54 -5.48 -0.43
N THR A 112 4.37 -4.91 -0.66
CA THR A 112 3.40 -5.41 -1.64
C THR A 112 3.59 -4.74 -3.01
N SER A 113 3.93 -3.45 -2.98
CA SER A 113 4.00 -2.60 -4.17
C SER A 113 5.10 -1.56 -3.98
N SER A 114 5.92 -1.32 -4.99
CA SER A 114 7.02 -0.37 -4.90
C SER A 114 7.43 0.13 -6.28
N TYR A 115 7.54 1.44 -6.43
CA TYR A 115 7.78 2.09 -7.72
C TYR A 115 8.59 3.37 -7.55
N GLN A 116 9.26 3.78 -8.62
CA GLN A 116 9.78 5.14 -8.72
C GLN A 116 8.64 6.06 -9.16
N SER A 117 8.20 6.99 -8.30
CA SER A 117 7.15 7.94 -8.65
C SER A 117 7.73 9.12 -9.43
N PRO A 118 7.27 9.38 -10.67
CA PRO A 118 7.62 10.60 -11.40
C PRO A 118 6.95 11.84 -10.79
N THR A 119 5.74 11.69 -10.23
CA THR A 119 4.97 12.78 -9.60
C THR A 119 5.65 13.32 -8.34
N LEU A 120 6.17 12.43 -7.50
CA LEU A 120 6.79 12.76 -6.22
C LEU A 120 8.32 12.92 -6.32
N GLY A 121 8.93 12.51 -7.44
CA GLY A 121 10.39 12.52 -7.62
C GLY A 121 11.16 11.57 -6.69
N ARG A 122 10.47 10.60 -6.06
CA ARG A 122 11.05 9.67 -5.09
C ARG A 122 10.32 8.32 -5.13
N PRO A 123 10.88 7.25 -4.54
CA PRO A 123 10.16 6.00 -4.43
C PRO A 123 8.86 6.12 -3.63
N VAL A 124 7.84 5.39 -4.08
CA VAL A 124 6.60 5.14 -3.34
C VAL A 124 6.45 3.64 -3.16
N ALA A 125 6.16 3.22 -1.93
CA ALA A 125 5.94 1.82 -1.63
C ALA A 125 4.77 1.65 -0.66
N LEU A 126 4.06 0.53 -0.83
CA LEU A 126 3.02 0.02 0.05
C LEU A 126 3.50 -1.30 0.64
N GLY A 127 3.01 -1.61 1.82
CA GLY A 127 3.25 -2.90 2.46
C GLY A 127 2.16 -3.27 3.44
N LEU A 128 2.12 -4.56 3.75
CA LEU A 128 1.34 -5.11 4.84
C LEU A 128 2.29 -5.33 6.01
N ILE A 129 2.19 -4.48 7.04
CA ILE A 129 3.08 -4.50 8.22
C ILE A 129 2.27 -4.74 9.48
N GLU A 130 2.75 -5.62 10.36
CA GLU A 130 2.13 -5.91 11.64
C GLU A 130 1.95 -4.62 12.46
N ARG A 131 0.69 -4.36 12.84
CA ARG A 131 0.27 -3.13 13.55
C ARG A 131 0.66 -1.84 12.82
N GLY A 132 0.80 -1.88 11.50
CA GLY A 132 1.37 -0.79 10.72
C GLY A 132 0.67 0.56 10.96
N ALA A 133 -0.66 0.58 11.11
CA ALA A 133 -1.44 1.82 11.23
C ALA A 133 -1.12 2.60 12.53
N THR A 134 -0.64 1.93 13.58
CA THR A 134 -0.27 2.58 14.86
C THR A 134 1.22 2.86 14.97
N ARG A 135 2.00 2.53 13.93
CA ARG A 135 3.47 2.62 13.90
C ARG A 135 3.99 3.68 12.93
N HIS A 136 3.14 4.59 12.49
CA HIS A 136 3.57 5.68 11.60
C HIS A 136 4.70 6.49 12.25
N GLY A 137 5.75 6.78 11.47
CA GLY A 137 6.98 7.43 11.93
C GLY A 137 8.07 6.46 12.40
N GLU A 138 7.75 5.18 12.59
CA GLU A 138 8.76 4.16 12.94
C GLU A 138 9.59 3.79 11.70
N THR A 139 10.93 3.84 11.84
CA THR A 139 11.85 3.33 10.83
C THR A 139 12.14 1.86 11.08
N ILE A 140 11.93 1.05 10.05
CA ILE A 140 12.17 -0.40 10.07
C ILE A 140 13.24 -0.79 9.05
N ASP A 141 13.92 -1.90 9.34
CA ASP A 141 14.81 -2.54 8.39
C ASP A 141 13.98 -3.42 7.44
N ILE A 142 14.29 -3.32 6.15
CA ILE A 142 13.69 -4.08 5.05
C ILE A 142 14.76 -4.99 4.47
N GLN A 143 14.54 -6.30 4.49
CA GLN A 143 15.48 -7.28 3.99
C GLN A 143 15.00 -7.91 2.67
N HIS A 144 15.91 -8.01 1.71
CA HIS A 144 15.70 -8.74 0.46
C HIS A 144 17.00 -9.40 0.00
N LEU A 145 16.99 -10.73 -0.14
CA LEU A 145 18.15 -11.51 -0.62
C LEU A 145 19.47 -11.16 0.10
N GLY A 146 19.42 -11.03 1.43
CA GLY A 146 20.57 -10.71 2.28
C GLY A 146 20.94 -9.22 2.35
N LYS A 147 20.37 -8.36 1.50
CA LYS A 147 20.57 -6.90 1.56
C LYS A 147 19.55 -6.28 2.52
N ILE A 148 20.01 -5.29 3.30
CA ILE A 148 19.17 -4.53 4.23
C ILE A 148 19.08 -3.09 3.74
N SER A 149 17.84 -2.60 3.63
CA SER A 149 17.48 -1.21 3.37
C SER A 149 16.64 -0.69 4.54
N LYS A 150 16.39 0.62 4.60
CA LYS A 150 15.51 1.21 5.61
C LYS A 150 14.24 1.76 4.98
N ALA A 151 13.14 1.73 5.72
CA ALA A 151 11.92 2.42 5.35
C ALA A 151 11.22 2.98 6.60
N THR A 152 10.61 4.15 6.48
CA THR A 152 9.75 4.72 7.53
C THR A 152 8.30 4.34 7.23
N ILE A 153 7.59 3.81 8.23
CA ILE A 153 6.17 3.50 8.10
C ILE A 153 5.37 4.81 8.04
N THR A 154 4.49 4.96 7.05
CA THR A 154 3.65 6.15 6.86
C THR A 154 2.21 5.76 6.55
N ALA A 155 1.33 6.76 6.46
CA ALA A 155 0.02 6.55 5.85
C ALA A 155 0.16 6.02 4.40
N PRO A 156 -0.77 5.18 3.91
CA PRO A 156 -0.71 4.62 2.55
C PRO A 156 -0.74 5.66 1.42
N CYS A 157 -1.49 6.76 1.60
CA CYS A 157 -1.64 7.79 0.58
C CYS A 157 -0.46 8.77 0.65
N ALA A 158 0.42 8.71 -0.35
CA ALA A 158 1.61 9.57 -0.44
C ALA A 158 1.36 10.84 -1.26
N PHE A 159 0.31 10.86 -2.08
CA PHE A 159 0.01 11.96 -2.99
C PHE A 159 -1.43 12.47 -2.82
N ASP A 160 -1.54 13.79 -2.62
CA ASP A 160 -2.84 14.48 -2.47
C ASP A 160 -3.75 13.79 -1.42
N PRO A 161 -3.31 13.65 -0.16
CA PRO A 161 -4.12 12.98 0.87
C PRO A 161 -5.42 13.73 1.19
N ALA A 162 -5.47 15.04 0.94
CA ALA A 162 -6.67 15.87 1.11
C ALA A 162 -7.71 15.66 -0.01
N GLY A 163 -7.27 15.23 -1.20
CA GLY A 163 -8.15 15.04 -2.35
C GLY A 163 -8.48 16.33 -3.10
N ASP A 164 -7.61 17.34 -2.98
CA ASP A 164 -7.80 18.67 -3.57
C ASP A 164 -7.89 18.61 -5.11
N ARG A 165 -7.33 17.55 -5.71
CA ARG A 165 -7.30 17.34 -7.17
C ARG A 165 -8.42 16.44 -7.69
N LEU A 166 -9.41 16.08 -6.87
CA LEU A 166 -10.50 15.18 -7.30
C LEU A 166 -11.41 15.79 -8.38
N HIS A 167 -11.56 17.12 -8.37
CA HIS A 167 -12.46 17.87 -9.26
C HIS A 167 -11.73 18.96 -10.07
N ALA A 168 -10.40 18.90 -10.09
CA ALA A 168 -9.56 19.86 -10.80
C ALA A 168 -9.64 19.70 -12.33
#